data_AF-A0A9X4QQV3-F1
#
_entry.id   AF-A0A9X4QQV3-F1
#
_cell.length_a   1.000
_cell.length_b   1.000
_cell.length_c   1.000
_cell.angle_alpha   90.00
_cell.angle_beta   90.00
_cell.angle_gamma   90.00
#
_symmetry.space_group_name_H-M   'P 1'
#
loop_
_entity.id
_entity.type
_entity.pdbx_description
1 polymer ?
#
loop_
_entity_poly.entity_id
_entity_poly.type
_entity_poly.pdbx_seq_one_letter_code
_entity_poly.pdbx_strand_id
1 'polypeptide(L)'
;MDAVDGPAPQDVHYSETDDYAGARIQDRVVFFAKDFELTDQQATIAFTGEANQTYKILVTDLEDGYWTAVKQGETATAKYQAVQEGNSIYFEGTPGTYTLQKADASPLPLAGEVPSEPAGRKIRVRIDAQGLDLDVPPVLNNNVVMVPMKNVYEAMGMTVSWNAATQTATATKGTSTVQFTAGSNIAKVNGANKTMDAPATGLDNQMLIPHTFIPQSGLRFAVAWDAVDQVVGITWTGPSAKLQFQEQALAPVNPIPIADLKEIKYKSFRATQSAQNVWKMFDDIPSDPSRWSGDKAAHVIFDFGSAIQLERLDATVFNWGQTRSNKLMISVSQDGDAWTNVYGGVTAPSGDGHTDTFNFPSVSARYVRVAVFGSPDATVNPDFVSFSELKFFVEK
;
A
#
# COMPACT_ATOMS: atom_id res chain seq x y z
N MET A 1 -9.74 1.31 5.11
CA MET A 1 -9.41 1.68 3.72
C MET A 1 -9.36 0.39 2.93
N ASP A 2 -10.41 0.13 2.16
CA ASP A 2 -10.39 -0.98 1.23
C ASP A 2 -9.46 -0.57 0.09
N ALA A 3 -8.27 -1.14 0.04
CA ALA A 3 -7.38 -0.98 -1.08
C ALA A 3 -8.10 -1.57 -2.31
N VAL A 4 -8.55 -0.71 -3.21
CA VAL A 4 -9.01 -1.15 -4.53
C VAL A 4 -7.81 -1.81 -5.19
N ASP A 5 -7.89 -3.13 -5.41
CA ASP A 5 -6.80 -4.02 -5.84
C ASP A 5 -5.69 -4.32 -4.80
N GLY A 6 -5.95 -4.12 -3.50
CA GLY A 6 -5.18 -4.76 -2.42
C GLY A 6 -5.87 -6.04 -1.94
N PRO A 7 -5.21 -6.86 -1.09
CA PRO A 7 -5.84 -8.10 -0.66
C PRO A 7 -7.09 -7.68 0.09
N ALA A 8 -8.22 -8.35 -0.20
CA ALA A 8 -9.44 -8.12 0.55
C ALA A 8 -9.05 -8.06 2.04
N PRO A 9 -9.36 -6.97 2.75
CA PRO A 9 -9.02 -6.85 4.15
C PRO A 9 -9.46 -8.14 4.82
N GLN A 10 -8.59 -8.75 5.62
CA GLN A 10 -9.01 -9.91 6.38
C GLN A 10 -10.24 -9.52 7.18
N ASP A 11 -11.28 -10.35 7.14
CA ASP A 11 -12.53 -10.06 7.83
C ASP A 11 -12.24 -9.74 9.29
N VAL A 12 -12.57 -8.50 9.68
CA VAL A 12 -12.41 -8.02 11.05
C VAL A 12 -13.76 -8.18 11.74
N HIS A 13 -13.79 -8.96 12.81
CA HIS A 13 -14.97 -9.08 13.65
C HIS A 13 -14.79 -8.25 14.91
N TYR A 14 -15.69 -7.30 15.10
CA TYR A 14 -15.77 -6.51 16.32
C TYR A 14 -16.51 -7.26 17.42
N SER A 15 -16.07 -7.08 18.66
CA SER A 15 -16.75 -7.57 19.85
C SER A 15 -16.58 -6.56 20.99
N GLU A 16 -17.54 -6.47 21.91
CA GLU A 16 -17.52 -5.45 22.96
C GLU A 16 -18.18 -5.96 24.24
N THR A 17 -17.66 -5.49 25.38
CA THR A 17 -18.26 -5.58 26.71
C THR A 17 -18.36 -4.18 27.32
N ASP A 18 -18.83 -4.08 28.56
CA ASP A 18 -18.81 -2.79 29.28
C ASP A 18 -17.36 -2.29 29.46
N ASP A 19 -16.41 -3.21 29.67
CA ASP A 19 -15.02 -2.90 30.02
C ASP A 19 -14.08 -2.78 28.80
N TYR A 20 -14.26 -3.62 27.77
CA TYR A 20 -13.29 -3.80 26.68
C TYR A 20 -13.93 -3.81 25.29
N ALA A 21 -13.18 -3.29 24.32
CA ALA A 21 -13.45 -3.41 22.89
C ALA A 21 -12.45 -4.39 22.26
N GLY A 22 -12.95 -5.30 21.42
CA GLY A 22 -12.17 -6.37 20.81
C GLY A 22 -12.23 -6.36 19.29
N ALA A 23 -11.13 -6.75 18.67
CA ALA A 23 -11.05 -7.01 17.24
C ALA A 23 -10.47 -8.40 16.99
N ARG A 24 -11.17 -9.19 16.18
CA ARG A 24 -10.72 -10.52 15.75
C ARG A 24 -10.39 -10.53 14.27
N ILE A 25 -9.22 -11.05 13.93
CA ILE A 25 -8.75 -11.29 12.57
C ILE A 25 -8.20 -12.72 12.50
N GLN A 26 -8.80 -13.57 11.68
CA GLN A 26 -8.48 -15.00 11.62
C GLN A 26 -8.52 -15.66 13.03
N ASP A 27 -7.43 -16.31 13.46
CA ASP A 27 -7.27 -16.98 14.75
C ASP A 27 -6.80 -16.03 15.87
N ARG A 28 -6.73 -14.72 15.62
CA ARG A 28 -6.20 -13.72 16.58
C ARG A 28 -7.29 -12.79 17.07
N VAL A 29 -7.30 -12.53 18.37
CA VAL A 29 -8.21 -11.59 19.02
C VAL A 29 -7.38 -10.63 19.87
N VAL A 30 -7.63 -9.33 19.74
CA VAL A 30 -7.02 -8.31 20.62
C VAL A 30 -8.12 -7.52 21.31
N PHE A 31 -7.92 -7.20 22.59
CA PHE A 31 -8.84 -6.41 23.41
C PHE A 31 -8.14 -5.20 24.01
N PHE A 32 -8.81 -4.05 23.96
CA PHE A 32 -8.37 -2.76 24.52
C PHE A 32 -9.40 -2.24 25.52
N ALA A 33 -8.94 -1.68 26.65
CA ALA A 33 -9.83 -1.09 27.64
C ALA A 33 -10.55 0.14 27.06
N LYS A 34 -11.85 0.27 27.30
CA LYS A 34 -12.67 1.33 26.69
C LYS A 34 -12.48 2.71 27.33
N ASP A 35 -12.05 2.74 28.58
CA ASP A 35 -11.81 3.96 29.35
C ASP A 35 -10.39 4.52 29.16
N PHE A 36 -9.52 3.80 28.43
CA PHE A 36 -8.11 4.12 28.20
C PHE A 36 -7.26 4.16 29.48
N GLU A 37 -7.76 3.57 30.58
CA GLU A 37 -7.05 3.44 31.85
C GLU A 37 -6.63 1.98 32.08
N LEU A 38 -5.70 1.77 33.03
CA LEU A 38 -5.30 0.42 33.40
C LEU A 38 -6.39 -0.23 34.26
N THR A 39 -6.88 -1.38 33.81
CA THR A 39 -7.74 -2.25 34.62
C THR A 39 -6.91 -2.84 35.77
N ASP A 40 -7.33 -2.64 37.01
CA ASP A 40 -6.58 -2.99 38.22
C ASP A 40 -7.30 -4.01 39.14
N GLN A 41 -8.55 -4.37 38.86
CA GLN A 41 -9.31 -5.33 39.68
C GLN A 41 -9.89 -6.47 38.85
N GLN A 42 -10.86 -6.15 37.99
CA GLN A 42 -11.61 -7.15 37.25
C GLN A 42 -12.15 -6.51 35.96
N ALA A 43 -12.22 -7.29 34.90
CA ALA A 43 -12.91 -6.90 33.66
C ALA A 43 -13.50 -8.12 32.96
N THR A 44 -14.37 -7.87 31.99
CA THR A 44 -14.94 -8.89 31.12
C THR A 44 -14.52 -8.65 29.68
N ILE A 45 -14.12 -9.70 28.98
CA ILE A 45 -13.93 -9.70 27.53
C ILE A 45 -14.85 -10.76 26.91
N ALA A 46 -15.30 -10.54 25.68
CA ALA A 46 -16.11 -11.51 24.97
C ALA A 46 -15.81 -11.44 23.48
N PHE A 47 -15.81 -12.59 22.81
CA PHE A 47 -15.73 -12.66 21.35
C PHE A 47 -16.48 -13.87 20.80
N THR A 48 -16.84 -13.78 19.52
CA THR A 48 -17.50 -14.86 18.78
C THR A 48 -16.53 -15.52 17.78
N GLY A 49 -16.85 -16.75 17.38
CA GLY A 49 -16.07 -17.51 16.40
C GLY A 49 -16.53 -18.94 16.27
N GLU A 50 -15.73 -19.78 15.60
CA GLU A 50 -16.02 -21.20 15.47
C GLU A 50 -15.92 -21.88 16.85
N ALA A 51 -17.00 -22.54 17.29
CA ALA A 51 -17.22 -22.91 18.69
C ALA A 51 -16.10 -23.74 19.34
N ASN A 52 -15.36 -24.52 18.54
CA ASN A 52 -14.27 -25.39 19.01
C ASN A 52 -12.88 -24.98 18.48
N GLN A 53 -12.77 -23.84 17.79
CA GLN A 53 -11.50 -23.32 17.30
C GLN A 53 -10.76 -22.63 18.45
N THR A 54 -9.48 -22.96 18.62
CA THR A 54 -8.60 -22.23 19.53
C THR A 54 -8.17 -20.92 18.87
N TYR A 55 -8.28 -19.83 19.63
CA TYR A 55 -7.84 -18.48 19.26
C TYR A 55 -6.73 -18.01 20.17
N LYS A 56 -5.83 -17.20 19.61
CA LYS A 56 -4.76 -16.49 20.28
C LYS A 56 -5.26 -15.12 20.74
N ILE A 57 -5.39 -14.94 22.04
CA ILE A 57 -6.06 -13.79 22.67
C ILE A 57 -5.01 -12.90 23.34
N LEU A 58 -4.91 -11.66 22.90
CA LEU A 58 -4.14 -10.59 23.52
C LEU A 58 -5.09 -9.64 24.24
N VAL A 59 -4.87 -9.39 25.52
CA VAL A 59 -5.57 -8.34 26.26
C VAL A 59 -4.57 -7.32 26.71
N THR A 60 -4.81 -6.04 26.41
CA THR A 60 -3.97 -4.91 26.81
C THR A 60 -4.57 -4.15 27.99
N ASP A 61 -3.87 -3.09 28.43
CA ASP A 61 -4.35 -2.13 29.44
C ASP A 61 -4.65 -2.78 30.81
N LEU A 62 -3.88 -3.80 31.17
CA LEU A 62 -3.93 -4.43 32.50
C LEU A 62 -2.82 -3.86 33.39
N GLU A 63 -3.13 -3.53 34.64
CA GLU A 63 -2.11 -3.13 35.61
C GLU A 63 -1.10 -4.28 35.86
N ASP A 64 0.18 -3.93 36.02
CA ASP A 64 1.27 -4.87 36.35
C ASP A 64 0.88 -5.84 37.47
N GLY A 65 1.25 -7.11 37.28
CA GLY A 65 0.97 -8.19 38.21
C GLY A 65 0.43 -9.45 37.56
N TYR A 66 -0.20 -10.29 38.37
CA TYR A 66 -0.75 -11.57 37.93
C TYR A 66 -2.24 -11.46 37.68
N TRP A 67 -2.70 -12.11 36.62
CA TRP A 67 -4.07 -12.12 36.18
C TRP A 67 -4.55 -13.53 35.91
N THR A 68 -5.83 -13.80 36.14
CA THR A 68 -6.49 -15.00 35.63
C THR A 68 -7.44 -14.60 34.52
N ALA A 69 -7.58 -15.45 33.51
CA ALA A 69 -8.57 -15.33 32.46
C ALA A 69 -9.45 -16.59 32.49
N VAL A 70 -10.71 -16.46 32.90
CA VAL A 70 -11.59 -17.59 33.16
C VAL A 70 -12.81 -17.52 32.27
N LYS A 71 -13.00 -18.53 31.42
CA LYS A 71 -14.20 -18.62 30.59
C LYS A 71 -15.44 -18.87 31.47
N GLN A 72 -16.56 -18.25 31.14
CA GLN A 72 -17.81 -18.39 31.89
C GLN A 72 -18.19 -19.87 32.07
N GLY A 73 -18.33 -20.30 33.33
CA GLY A 73 -18.63 -21.69 33.69
C GLY A 73 -17.40 -22.58 33.93
N GLU A 74 -16.18 -22.06 33.75
CA GLU A 74 -14.92 -22.74 34.03
C GLU A 74 -14.25 -22.20 35.30
N THR A 75 -13.15 -22.83 35.71
CA THR A 75 -12.33 -22.43 36.86
C THR A 75 -10.91 -22.12 36.42
N ALA A 76 -10.26 -21.13 37.05
CA ALA A 76 -8.88 -20.78 36.75
C ALA A 76 -7.91 -21.97 36.95
N THR A 77 -7.11 -22.26 35.93
CA THR A 77 -6.09 -23.34 35.95
C THR A 77 -4.66 -22.82 35.91
N ALA A 78 -4.46 -21.56 35.53
CA ALA A 78 -3.18 -20.87 35.47
C ALA A 78 -3.36 -19.37 35.73
N LYS A 79 -2.24 -18.70 36.00
CA LYS A 79 -2.15 -17.23 36.02
C LYS A 79 -1.24 -16.74 34.90
N TYR A 80 -1.51 -15.55 34.40
CA TYR A 80 -0.73 -14.85 33.39
C TYR A 80 -0.08 -13.64 34.03
N GLN A 81 1.13 -13.29 33.62
CA GLN A 81 1.82 -12.12 34.14
C GLN A 81 1.72 -10.98 33.14
N ALA A 82 1.08 -9.88 33.53
CA ALA A 82 1.20 -8.60 32.84
C ALA A 82 2.43 -7.91 33.42
N VAL A 83 3.45 -7.68 32.60
CA VAL A 83 4.66 -6.92 33.00
C VAL A 83 4.52 -5.46 32.60
N GLN A 84 5.15 -4.57 33.37
CA GLN A 84 5.15 -3.11 33.13
C GLN A 84 5.56 -2.73 31.69
N GLU A 85 6.45 -3.51 31.07
CA GLU A 85 6.80 -3.41 29.66
C GLU A 85 5.80 -4.21 28.80
N GLY A 86 4.54 -3.77 28.78
CA GLY A 86 3.53 -4.35 27.91
C GLY A 86 2.09 -4.26 28.41
N ASN A 87 1.85 -4.19 29.73
CA ASN A 87 0.50 -4.10 30.34
C ASN A 87 -0.51 -5.06 29.70
N SER A 88 -0.04 -6.25 29.34
CA SER A 88 -0.79 -7.18 28.53
C SER A 88 -0.61 -8.61 29.01
N ILE A 89 -1.64 -9.43 28.80
CA ILE A 89 -1.55 -10.88 28.89
C ILE A 89 -1.88 -11.51 27.55
N TYR A 90 -1.30 -12.68 27.31
CA TYR A 90 -1.51 -13.44 26.08
C TYR A 90 -1.81 -14.90 26.42
N PHE A 91 -2.91 -15.43 25.88
CA PHE A 91 -3.38 -16.78 26.17
C PHE A 91 -4.16 -17.38 24.99
N GLU A 92 -4.42 -18.69 25.06
CA GLU A 92 -5.24 -19.39 24.08
C GLU A 92 -6.61 -19.76 24.66
N GLY A 93 -7.66 -19.64 23.85
CA GLY A 93 -9.03 -19.92 24.30
C GLY A 93 -10.02 -20.13 23.15
N THR A 94 -11.18 -20.70 23.45
CA THR A 94 -12.29 -20.86 22.49
C THR A 94 -13.30 -19.72 22.64
N PRO A 95 -14.11 -19.40 21.61
CA PRO A 95 -15.06 -18.27 21.67
C PRO A 95 -16.00 -18.32 22.88
N GLY A 96 -16.28 -17.15 23.45
CA GLY A 96 -17.13 -16.98 24.62
C GLY A 96 -16.75 -15.76 25.45
N THR A 97 -17.32 -15.71 26.65
CA THR A 97 -17.10 -14.64 27.63
C THR A 97 -16.06 -15.09 28.65
N TYR A 98 -15.09 -14.23 28.93
CA TYR A 98 -14.03 -14.43 29.91
C TYR A 98 -14.07 -13.34 30.98
N THR A 99 -13.94 -13.75 32.24
CA THR A 99 -13.64 -12.84 33.33
C THR A 99 -12.13 -12.77 33.52
N LEU A 100 -11.60 -11.56 33.40
CA LEU A 100 -10.25 -11.20 33.79
C LEU A 100 -10.27 -10.75 35.23
N GLN A 101 -9.48 -11.37 36.08
CA GLN A 101 -9.43 -11.05 37.50
C GLN A 101 -7.98 -10.87 37.92
N LYS A 102 -7.68 -9.72 38.54
CA LYS A 102 -6.39 -9.48 39.16
C LYS A 102 -6.21 -10.50 40.27
N ALA A 103 -5.14 -11.25 40.16
CA ALA A 103 -4.80 -12.32 41.08
C ALA A 103 -3.67 -11.85 41.99
N ASP A 104 -3.81 -12.16 43.27
CA ASP A 104 -2.69 -12.13 44.20
C ASP A 104 -1.63 -13.18 43.79
N ALA A 105 -0.59 -13.37 44.61
CA ALA A 105 0.38 -14.46 44.46
C ALA A 105 -0.22 -15.88 44.69
N SER A 106 -1.38 -16.16 44.09
CA SER A 106 -2.10 -17.42 44.03
C SER A 106 -1.16 -18.58 43.65
N PRO A 107 -1.37 -19.80 44.23
CA PRO A 107 -0.55 -20.98 43.95
C PRO A 107 -0.76 -21.55 42.55
N LEU A 108 -1.61 -20.94 41.72
CA LEU A 108 -1.75 -21.31 40.32
C LEU A 108 -0.39 -21.23 39.61
N PRO A 109 -0.06 -22.22 38.75
CA PRO A 109 1.14 -22.15 37.94
C PRO A 109 1.07 -20.93 37.02
N LEU A 110 2.24 -20.30 36.80
CA LEU A 110 2.38 -19.31 35.74
C LEU A 110 2.17 -20.03 34.40
N ALA A 111 1.28 -19.50 33.56
CA ALA A 111 1.04 -20.04 32.24
C ALA A 111 2.34 -20.01 31.43
N GLY A 112 2.58 -21.06 30.64
CA GLY A 112 3.69 -21.02 29.69
C GLY A 112 3.50 -19.88 28.69
N GLU A 113 4.60 -19.36 28.16
CA GLU A 113 4.53 -18.44 27.02
C GLU A 113 3.75 -19.13 25.90
N VAL A 114 2.69 -18.49 25.41
CA VAL A 114 2.03 -18.97 24.19
C VAL A 114 3.07 -18.85 23.08
N PRO A 115 3.44 -19.96 22.40
CA PRO A 115 4.44 -19.89 21.35
C PRO A 115 3.97 -18.88 20.31
N SER A 116 4.78 -17.84 20.07
CA SER A 116 4.64 -17.15 18.79
C SER A 116 4.93 -18.22 17.74
N GLU A 117 3.91 -18.62 16.97
CA GLU A 117 4.20 -19.35 15.75
C GLU A 117 5.19 -18.47 14.99
N PRO A 118 6.38 -18.98 14.62
CA PRO A 118 7.10 -18.34 13.54
C PRO A 118 6.17 -18.50 12.36
N ALA A 119 5.32 -17.50 12.12
CA ALA A 119 4.67 -17.32 10.85
C ALA A 119 5.84 -17.26 9.89
N GLY A 120 6.15 -18.39 9.22
CA GLY A 120 7.16 -18.42 8.19
C GLY A 120 6.77 -17.27 7.27
N ARG A 121 7.55 -16.19 7.30
CA ARG A 121 7.15 -14.95 6.63
C ARG A 121 6.89 -15.35 5.19
N LYS A 122 5.66 -15.25 4.70
CA LYS A 122 5.42 -15.52 3.29
C LYS A 122 6.25 -14.52 2.50
N ILE A 123 6.93 -14.99 1.46
CA ILE A 123 7.69 -14.10 0.59
C ILE A 123 6.71 -13.11 -0.04
N ARG A 124 7.02 -11.81 0.04
CA ARG A 124 6.21 -10.74 -0.55
C ARG A 124 6.96 -10.11 -1.71
N VAL A 125 6.22 -9.51 -2.63
CA VAL A 125 6.77 -8.64 -3.67
C VAL A 125 6.27 -7.23 -3.39
N ARG A 126 7.15 -6.24 -3.53
CA ARG A 126 6.78 -4.82 -3.57
C ARG A 126 7.32 -4.17 -4.83
N ILE A 127 6.56 -3.26 -5.41
CA ILE A 127 7.04 -2.36 -6.45
C ILE A 127 7.04 -0.97 -5.86
N ASP A 128 8.19 -0.30 -5.90
CA ASP A 128 8.45 0.96 -5.22
C ASP A 128 8.03 0.89 -3.74
N ALA A 129 7.03 1.68 -3.33
CA ALA A 129 6.54 1.69 -1.95
C ALA A 129 5.32 0.78 -1.74
N GLN A 130 4.78 0.19 -2.81
CA GLN A 130 3.53 -0.55 -2.79
C GLN A 130 3.77 -2.06 -2.73
N GLY A 131 3.09 -2.73 -1.81
CA GLY A 131 2.95 -4.19 -1.87
C GLY A 131 2.23 -4.60 -3.15
N LEU A 132 2.62 -5.73 -3.72
CA LEU A 132 1.98 -6.30 -4.90
C LEU A 132 1.11 -7.49 -4.49
N ASP A 133 -0.12 -7.48 -4.96
CA ASP A 133 -1.03 -8.61 -4.85
C ASP A 133 -0.69 -9.70 -5.85
N LEU A 134 -0.63 -10.92 -5.33
CA LEU A 134 -0.16 -12.09 -6.04
C LEU A 134 -1.21 -13.18 -5.91
N ASP A 135 -1.70 -13.68 -7.03
CA ASP A 135 -2.67 -14.78 -6.97
C ASP A 135 -2.00 -16.12 -6.62
N VAL A 136 -0.67 -16.23 -6.83
CA VAL A 136 0.16 -17.35 -6.35
C VAL A 136 1.34 -16.77 -5.54
N PRO A 137 1.62 -17.28 -4.33
CA PRO A 137 2.73 -16.77 -3.54
C PRO A 137 4.08 -17.03 -4.23
N PRO A 138 5.07 -16.13 -4.11
CA PRO A 138 6.43 -16.41 -4.52
C PRO A 138 7.01 -17.57 -3.71
N VAL A 139 7.91 -18.33 -4.33
CA VAL A 139 8.56 -19.48 -3.68
C VAL A 139 10.07 -19.35 -3.74
N LEU A 140 10.76 -19.80 -2.70
CA LEU A 140 12.21 -19.93 -2.73
C LEU A 140 12.56 -21.32 -3.30
N ASN A 141 13.19 -21.36 -4.47
CA ASN A 141 13.64 -22.59 -5.11
C ASN A 141 15.15 -22.51 -5.35
N ASN A 142 15.92 -23.41 -4.73
CA ASN A 142 17.39 -23.47 -4.84
C ASN A 142 18.06 -22.09 -4.63
N ASN A 143 17.70 -21.39 -3.55
CA ASN A 143 18.16 -20.03 -3.21
C ASN A 143 17.77 -18.92 -4.20
N VAL A 144 16.89 -19.20 -5.17
CA VAL A 144 16.34 -18.20 -6.08
C VAL A 144 14.88 -17.99 -5.73
N VAL A 145 14.49 -16.74 -5.44
CA VAL A 145 13.07 -16.41 -5.29
C VAL A 145 12.42 -16.40 -6.68
N MET A 146 11.40 -17.21 -6.83
CA MET A 146 10.55 -17.35 -8.00
C MET A 146 9.28 -16.54 -7.79
N VAL A 147 9.01 -15.58 -8.65
CA VAL A 147 7.86 -14.66 -8.54
C VAL A 147 6.85 -14.87 -9.67
N PRO A 148 5.55 -14.63 -9.45
CA PRO A 148 4.55 -14.67 -10.50
C PRO A 148 4.84 -13.66 -11.61
N MET A 149 5.13 -14.17 -12.81
CA MET A 149 5.50 -13.36 -13.97
C MET A 149 4.40 -12.34 -14.29
N LYS A 150 3.14 -12.79 -14.31
CA LYS A 150 2.00 -11.98 -14.75
C LYS A 150 1.82 -10.76 -13.84
N ASN A 151 1.62 -10.99 -12.54
CA ASN A 151 1.38 -9.92 -11.57
C ASN A 151 2.53 -8.90 -11.59
N VAL A 152 3.78 -9.37 -11.62
CA VAL A 152 4.96 -8.50 -11.63
C VAL A 152 5.01 -7.64 -12.89
N TYR A 153 4.90 -8.23 -14.08
CA TYR A 153 5.03 -7.46 -15.32
C TYR A 153 3.81 -6.58 -15.61
N GLU A 154 2.60 -7.00 -15.26
CA GLU A 154 1.41 -6.15 -15.36
C GLU A 154 1.51 -4.93 -14.45
N ALA A 155 2.00 -5.10 -13.22
CA ALA A 155 2.24 -4.00 -12.29
C ALA A 155 3.38 -3.05 -12.75
N MET A 156 4.31 -3.55 -13.56
CA MET A 156 5.31 -2.73 -14.27
C MET A 156 4.75 -2.05 -15.53
N GLY A 157 3.48 -2.29 -15.87
CA GLY A 157 2.76 -1.69 -16.97
C GLY A 157 2.83 -2.44 -18.29
N MET A 158 3.28 -3.70 -18.29
CA MET A 158 3.32 -4.56 -19.47
C MET A 158 2.00 -5.31 -19.67
N THR A 159 1.67 -5.62 -20.92
CA THR A 159 0.59 -6.56 -21.25
C THR A 159 1.15 -7.96 -21.32
N VAL A 160 0.55 -8.90 -20.59
CA VAL A 160 0.98 -10.30 -20.54
C VAL A 160 -0.01 -11.19 -21.28
N SER A 161 0.50 -12.12 -22.09
CA SER A 161 -0.28 -13.10 -22.85
C SER A 161 0.33 -14.50 -22.73
N TRP A 162 -0.49 -15.53 -22.88
CA TRP A 162 -0.07 -16.93 -22.84
C TRP A 162 -0.39 -17.64 -24.17
N ASN A 163 0.58 -18.37 -24.70
CA ASN A 163 0.40 -19.29 -25.82
C ASN A 163 0.50 -20.73 -25.31
N ALA A 164 -0.64 -21.42 -25.27
CA ALA A 164 -0.71 -22.80 -24.78
C ALA A 164 0.00 -23.81 -25.69
N ALA A 165 0.00 -23.59 -27.02
CA ALA A 165 0.61 -24.51 -27.97
C ALA A 165 2.14 -24.55 -27.84
N THR A 166 2.76 -23.41 -27.55
CA THR A 166 4.21 -23.29 -27.36
C THR A 166 4.63 -23.23 -25.88
N GLN A 167 3.66 -23.29 -24.96
CA GLN A 167 3.85 -23.09 -23.52
C GLN A 167 4.67 -21.83 -23.20
N THR A 168 4.34 -20.73 -23.86
CA THR A 168 5.10 -19.48 -23.79
C THR A 168 4.27 -18.35 -23.22
N ALA A 169 4.75 -17.70 -22.15
CA ALA A 169 4.23 -16.41 -21.73
C ALA A 169 5.03 -15.28 -22.35
N THR A 170 4.34 -14.24 -22.80
CA THR A 170 4.92 -13.06 -23.44
C THR A 170 4.43 -11.80 -22.74
N ALA A 171 5.36 -11.00 -22.23
CA ALA A 171 5.10 -9.66 -21.70
C ALA A 171 5.58 -8.61 -22.70
N THR A 172 4.76 -7.59 -22.99
CA THR A 172 5.08 -6.51 -23.93
C THR A 172 4.78 -5.12 -23.37
N LYS A 173 5.64 -4.14 -23.66
CA LYS A 173 5.38 -2.72 -23.45
C LYS A 173 6.22 -1.88 -24.42
N GLY A 174 5.56 -1.11 -25.29
CA GLY A 174 6.25 -0.35 -26.33
C GLY A 174 7.10 -1.27 -27.21
N THR A 175 8.41 -1.03 -27.26
CA THR A 175 9.37 -1.88 -28.00
C THR A 175 9.94 -3.02 -27.15
N SER A 176 9.68 -3.04 -25.85
CA SER A 176 10.17 -4.07 -24.93
C SER A 176 9.29 -5.31 -24.97
N THR A 177 9.89 -6.47 -25.22
CA THR A 177 9.24 -7.78 -25.23
C THR A 177 10.08 -8.78 -24.46
N VAL A 178 9.44 -9.53 -23.56
CA VAL A 178 10.07 -10.63 -22.83
C VAL A 178 9.23 -11.88 -22.97
N GLN A 179 9.86 -13.01 -23.29
CA GLN A 179 9.19 -14.29 -23.45
C GLN A 179 9.85 -15.36 -22.59
N PHE A 180 9.01 -16.18 -21.97
CA PHE A 180 9.43 -17.29 -21.13
C PHE A 180 8.72 -18.55 -21.59
N THR A 181 9.48 -19.62 -21.79
CA THR A 181 8.93 -20.94 -22.11
C THR A 181 8.97 -21.80 -20.85
N ALA A 182 7.85 -22.44 -20.51
CA ALA A 182 7.77 -23.30 -19.33
C ALA A 182 8.86 -24.40 -19.35
N GLY A 183 9.52 -24.60 -18.21
CA GLY A 183 10.63 -25.54 -18.04
C GLY A 183 11.97 -25.07 -18.61
N SER A 184 12.03 -23.94 -19.32
CA SER A 184 13.27 -23.42 -19.89
C SER A 184 13.97 -22.44 -18.95
N ASN A 185 15.30 -22.52 -18.87
CA ASN A 185 16.17 -21.51 -18.26
C ASN A 185 16.64 -20.45 -19.26
N ILE A 186 16.08 -20.43 -20.48
CA ILE A 186 16.35 -19.42 -21.49
C ILE A 186 15.07 -18.61 -21.73
N ALA A 187 15.15 -17.31 -21.48
CA ALA A 187 14.11 -16.36 -21.87
C ALA A 187 14.56 -15.60 -23.14
N LYS A 188 13.60 -15.02 -23.86
CA LYS A 188 13.90 -14.11 -24.98
C LYS A 188 13.58 -12.68 -24.59
N VAL A 189 14.55 -11.79 -24.69
CA VAL A 189 14.39 -10.35 -24.49
C VAL A 189 14.60 -9.67 -25.82
N ASN A 190 13.58 -9.01 -26.35
CA ASN A 190 13.60 -8.36 -27.67
C ASN A 190 14.13 -9.28 -28.78
N GLY A 191 13.73 -10.56 -28.73
CA GLY A 191 14.15 -11.61 -29.67
C GLY A 191 15.51 -12.26 -29.36
N ALA A 192 16.33 -11.69 -28.49
CA ALA A 192 17.63 -12.27 -28.11
C ALA A 192 17.49 -13.23 -26.92
N ASN A 193 18.17 -14.37 -26.99
CA ASN A 193 18.20 -15.34 -25.89
C ASN A 193 19.01 -14.80 -24.70
N LYS A 194 18.49 -15.03 -23.50
CA LYS A 194 19.10 -14.65 -22.22
C LYS A 194 18.92 -15.80 -21.23
N THR A 195 20.01 -16.20 -20.57
CA THR A 195 19.99 -17.26 -19.55
C THR A 195 19.44 -16.73 -18.23
N MET A 196 18.71 -17.58 -17.52
CA MET A 196 18.15 -17.35 -16.19
C MET A 196 18.78 -18.27 -15.15
N ASP A 197 18.81 -17.84 -13.89
CA ASP A 197 19.39 -18.60 -12.77
C ASP A 197 18.57 -19.86 -12.42
N ALA A 198 17.29 -19.89 -12.78
CA ALA A 198 16.40 -21.03 -12.66
C ALA A 198 15.37 -21.05 -13.82
N PRO A 199 14.82 -22.23 -14.17
CA PRO A 199 13.85 -22.33 -15.25
C PRO A 199 12.52 -21.65 -14.88
N ALA A 200 11.87 -21.04 -15.87
CA ALA A 200 10.49 -20.58 -15.71
C ALA A 200 9.59 -21.78 -15.40
N THR A 201 8.89 -21.74 -14.27
CA THR A 201 8.20 -22.91 -13.72
C THR A 201 6.71 -22.65 -13.62
N GLY A 202 5.89 -23.61 -14.08
CA GLY A 202 4.45 -23.56 -13.87
C GLY A 202 4.11 -24.01 -12.44
N LEU A 203 3.35 -23.20 -11.69
CA LEU A 203 2.77 -23.55 -10.40
C LEU A 203 1.35 -22.99 -10.32
N ASP A 204 0.36 -23.82 -9.96
CA ASP A 204 -1.05 -23.43 -9.80
C ASP A 204 -1.60 -22.59 -10.96
N ASN A 205 -1.37 -23.04 -12.20
CA ASN A 205 -1.72 -22.35 -13.45
C ASN A 205 -1.06 -20.99 -13.67
N GLN A 206 -0.05 -20.63 -12.89
CA GLN A 206 0.78 -19.45 -13.09
C GLN A 206 2.20 -19.80 -13.48
N MET A 207 2.83 -18.89 -14.21
CA MET A 207 4.26 -18.98 -14.48
C MET A 207 5.03 -18.18 -13.44
N LEU A 208 5.94 -18.88 -12.76
CA LEU A 208 6.93 -18.28 -11.89
C LEU A 208 8.26 -18.12 -12.61
N ILE A 209 8.91 -16.98 -12.42
CA ILE A 209 10.22 -16.65 -12.99
C ILE A 209 11.20 -16.22 -11.90
N PRO A 210 12.52 -16.36 -12.10
CA PRO A 210 13.51 -15.82 -11.17
C PRO A 210 13.36 -14.31 -11.01
N HIS A 211 13.26 -13.82 -9.77
CA HIS A 211 13.18 -12.38 -9.52
C HIS A 211 14.37 -11.61 -10.10
N THR A 212 15.56 -12.23 -10.14
CA THR A 212 16.80 -11.68 -10.72
C THR A 212 16.68 -11.36 -12.21
N PHE A 213 15.71 -11.95 -12.90
CA PHE A 213 15.49 -11.73 -14.32
C PHE A 213 14.58 -10.52 -14.62
N ILE A 214 13.84 -9.99 -13.64
CA ILE A 214 12.95 -8.83 -13.81
C ILE A 214 13.64 -7.62 -14.48
N PRO A 215 14.88 -7.22 -14.09
CA PRO A 215 15.59 -6.10 -14.70
C PRO A 215 15.97 -6.33 -16.17
N GLN A 216 15.95 -7.57 -16.67
CA GLN A 216 16.23 -7.88 -18.07
C GLN A 216 15.06 -7.54 -18.99
N SER A 217 13.93 -7.06 -18.47
CA SER A 217 12.74 -6.77 -19.26
C SER A 217 12.89 -5.63 -20.27
N GLY A 218 13.97 -4.85 -20.18
CA GLY A 218 14.15 -3.61 -20.93
C GLY A 218 13.43 -2.42 -20.30
N LEU A 219 12.70 -2.63 -19.20
CA LEU A 219 12.15 -1.55 -18.38
C LEU A 219 13.17 -1.10 -17.33
N ARG A 220 13.04 0.16 -16.87
CA ARG A 220 13.95 0.78 -15.89
C ARG A 220 13.59 0.38 -14.47
N PHE A 221 13.89 -0.86 -14.11
CA PHE A 221 13.67 -1.37 -12.76
C PHE A 221 14.88 -2.14 -12.24
N ALA A 222 15.21 -1.90 -10.98
CA ALA A 222 16.11 -2.73 -10.20
C ALA A 222 15.30 -3.71 -9.36
N VAL A 223 15.93 -4.82 -8.97
CA VAL A 223 15.37 -5.80 -8.05
C VAL A 223 16.37 -6.05 -6.92
N ALA A 224 15.86 -6.19 -5.70
CA ALA A 224 16.61 -6.59 -4.52
C ALA A 224 15.83 -7.64 -3.74
N TRP A 225 16.55 -8.61 -3.17
CA TRP A 225 15.98 -9.60 -2.25
C TRP A 225 16.38 -9.24 -0.82
N ASP A 226 15.38 -8.95 0.02
CA ASP A 226 15.54 -8.80 1.45
C ASP A 226 15.20 -10.13 2.14
N ALA A 227 16.25 -10.87 2.53
CA ALA A 227 16.10 -12.18 3.16
C ALA A 227 15.55 -12.10 4.59
N VAL A 228 15.75 -10.97 5.28
CA VAL A 228 15.30 -10.80 6.68
C VAL A 228 13.79 -10.58 6.70
N ASP A 229 13.31 -9.64 5.88
CA ASP A 229 11.89 -9.31 5.80
C ASP A 229 11.10 -10.21 4.84
N GLN A 230 11.82 -11.02 4.07
CA GLN A 230 11.33 -11.87 3.00
C GLN A 230 10.58 -11.08 1.92
N VAL A 231 11.22 -10.04 1.39
CA VAL A 231 10.63 -9.14 0.39
C VAL A 231 11.50 -9.05 -0.86
N VAL A 232 10.92 -9.36 -2.01
CA VAL A 232 11.46 -8.95 -3.31
C VAL A 232 11.05 -7.50 -3.55
N GLY A 233 12.00 -6.58 -3.43
CA GLY A 233 11.82 -5.16 -3.72
C GLY A 233 12.16 -4.87 -5.18
N ILE A 234 11.18 -4.41 -5.95
CA ILE A 234 11.36 -3.93 -7.31
C ILE A 234 11.28 -2.40 -7.26
N THR A 235 12.28 -1.69 -7.76
CA THR A 235 12.33 -0.22 -7.66
C THR A 235 12.52 0.37 -9.04
N TRP A 236 11.68 1.34 -9.39
CA TRP A 236 11.83 2.08 -10.62
C TRP A 236 13.10 2.92 -10.58
N THR A 237 14.00 2.69 -11.53
CA THR A 237 15.27 3.40 -11.67
C THR A 237 15.18 4.43 -12.79
N GLY A 238 14.14 5.27 -12.75
CA GLY A 238 13.86 6.29 -13.77
C GLY A 238 15.05 7.19 -14.15
N PRO A 239 14.83 8.16 -15.05
CA PRO A 239 15.88 9.13 -15.37
C PRO A 239 16.45 9.76 -14.09
N SER A 240 17.76 9.74 -13.92
CA SER A 240 18.45 10.34 -12.76
C SER A 240 18.44 11.86 -12.78
N ALA A 241 18.16 12.47 -13.94
CA ALA A 241 18.06 13.92 -14.08
C ALA A 241 16.78 14.45 -13.42
N LYS A 242 16.94 15.49 -12.58
CA LYS A 242 15.80 16.21 -12.01
C LYS A 242 14.95 16.83 -13.11
N LEU A 243 13.63 16.70 -12.97
CA LEU A 243 12.66 17.32 -13.87
C LEU A 243 12.86 18.83 -13.86
N GLN A 244 12.88 19.45 -15.04
CA GLN A 244 12.99 20.89 -15.19
C GLN A 244 11.60 21.49 -15.32
N PHE A 245 11.37 22.62 -14.67
CA PHE A 245 10.12 23.35 -14.82
C PHE A 245 9.98 23.87 -16.25
N GLN A 246 8.80 23.70 -16.84
CA GLN A 246 8.45 24.23 -18.14
C GLN A 246 7.14 25.00 -18.01
N GLU A 247 7.18 26.28 -18.33
CA GLU A 247 5.99 27.11 -18.33
C GLU A 247 5.07 26.71 -19.49
N GLN A 248 3.80 26.49 -19.18
CA GLN A 248 2.76 26.12 -20.13
C GLN A 248 1.42 26.56 -19.55
N ALA A 249 0.81 27.57 -20.16
CA ALA A 249 -0.55 27.96 -19.80
C ALA A 249 -1.53 26.82 -20.10
N LEU A 250 -2.59 26.71 -19.30
CA LEU A 250 -3.72 25.86 -19.63
C LEU A 250 -4.28 26.27 -20.99
N ALA A 251 -4.51 25.28 -21.86
CA ALA A 251 -5.20 25.52 -23.11
C ALA A 251 -6.66 25.96 -22.82
N PRO A 252 -7.20 26.96 -23.54
CA PRO A 252 -8.56 27.43 -23.30
C PRO A 252 -9.59 26.31 -23.53
N VAL A 253 -10.52 26.15 -22.59
CA VAL A 253 -11.63 25.19 -22.66
C VAL A 253 -12.86 25.79 -21.99
N ASN A 254 -14.05 25.41 -22.43
CA ASN A 254 -15.26 25.65 -21.67
C ASN A 254 -15.40 24.55 -20.60
N PRO A 255 -15.28 24.84 -19.30
CA PRO A 255 -15.28 23.80 -18.28
C PRO A 255 -16.58 22.97 -18.32
N ILE A 256 -16.43 21.65 -18.27
CA ILE A 256 -17.56 20.73 -18.13
C ILE A 256 -18.13 20.90 -16.71
N PRO A 257 -19.46 21.05 -16.52
CA PRO A 257 -20.06 21.12 -15.20
C PRO A 257 -19.69 19.91 -14.35
N ILE A 258 -19.42 20.11 -13.05
CA ILE A 258 -19.04 19.00 -12.15
C ILE A 258 -20.11 17.89 -12.08
N ALA A 259 -21.38 18.24 -12.32
CA ALA A 259 -22.49 17.29 -12.39
C ALA A 259 -22.39 16.32 -13.58
N ASP A 260 -21.65 16.68 -14.62
CA ASP A 260 -21.44 15.88 -15.84
C ASP A 260 -20.06 15.19 -15.85
N LEU A 261 -19.29 15.35 -14.77
CA LEU A 261 -17.99 14.72 -14.57
C LEU A 261 -18.08 13.52 -13.62
N LYS A 262 -17.22 12.53 -13.85
CA LYS A 262 -17.00 11.38 -12.99
C LYS A 262 -15.59 11.42 -12.42
N GLU A 263 -15.47 11.39 -11.10
CA GLU A 263 -14.18 11.19 -10.43
C GLU A 263 -13.65 9.78 -10.74
N ILE A 264 -12.38 9.68 -11.09
CA ILE A 264 -11.69 8.42 -11.33
C ILE A 264 -10.49 8.27 -10.39
N LYS A 265 -10.19 7.03 -10.03
CA LYS A 265 -9.04 6.69 -9.20
C LYS A 265 -7.92 6.14 -10.08
N TYR A 266 -6.68 6.37 -9.66
CA TYR A 266 -5.51 5.74 -10.28
C TYR A 266 -5.44 4.27 -9.86
N LYS A 267 -4.76 3.45 -10.66
CA LYS A 267 -4.50 2.03 -10.36
C LYS A 267 -3.21 1.86 -9.55
N SER A 268 -2.16 2.59 -9.92
CA SER A 268 -0.90 2.60 -9.17
C SER A 268 -0.21 3.96 -9.29
N PHE A 269 0.85 4.17 -8.51
CA PHE A 269 1.62 5.42 -8.58
C PHE A 269 3.12 5.18 -8.45
N ARG A 270 3.91 6.19 -8.80
CA ARG A 270 5.33 6.28 -8.45
C ARG A 270 5.63 7.68 -7.96
N ALA A 271 6.27 7.80 -6.81
CA ALA A 271 6.63 9.09 -6.24
C ALA A 271 8.13 9.17 -6.02
N THR A 272 8.73 10.29 -6.40
CA THR A 272 10.17 10.51 -6.17
C THR A 272 10.50 10.88 -4.73
N GLN A 273 9.50 11.29 -3.96
CA GLN A 273 9.62 11.71 -2.57
C GLN A 273 8.31 11.41 -1.83
N SER A 274 8.41 11.16 -0.52
CA SER A 274 7.26 10.96 0.36
C SER A 274 6.24 9.93 -0.14
N ALA A 275 6.69 8.85 -0.80
CA ALA A 275 5.81 7.85 -1.41
C ALA A 275 4.83 7.24 -0.39
N GLN A 276 5.25 7.07 0.86
CA GLN A 276 4.44 6.60 1.99
C GLN A 276 3.28 7.53 2.38
N ASN A 277 3.25 8.76 1.85
CA ASN A 277 2.21 9.75 2.10
C ASN A 277 1.33 10.02 0.87
N VAL A 278 1.55 9.35 -0.27
CA VAL A 278 0.75 9.63 -1.48
C VAL A 278 -0.73 9.33 -1.27
N TRP A 279 -1.06 8.29 -0.51
CA TRP A 279 -2.44 7.93 -0.19
C TRP A 279 -3.20 9.02 0.57
N LYS A 280 -2.49 9.91 1.28
CA LYS A 280 -3.07 11.03 2.02
C LYS A 280 -3.63 12.13 1.13
N MET A 281 -3.35 12.10 -0.18
CA MET A 281 -4.00 12.99 -1.15
C MET A 281 -5.37 12.47 -1.61
N PHE A 282 -5.86 11.37 -1.03
CA PHE A 282 -7.05 10.66 -1.49
C PHE A 282 -7.87 10.10 -0.32
N ASP A 283 -7.73 10.69 0.88
CA ASP A 283 -8.46 10.28 2.09
C ASP A 283 -9.71 11.13 2.36
N ASP A 284 -10.00 12.07 1.46
CA ASP A 284 -11.08 13.06 1.52
C ASP A 284 -10.94 14.00 2.75
N ILE A 285 -9.72 14.33 3.16
CA ILE A 285 -9.42 15.22 4.30
C ILE A 285 -8.71 16.52 3.83
N PRO A 286 -9.44 17.52 3.31
CA PRO A 286 -8.86 18.65 2.57
C PRO A 286 -8.09 19.67 3.41
N SER A 287 -8.27 19.72 4.73
CA SER A 287 -7.73 20.78 5.61
C SER A 287 -7.03 20.26 6.88
N ASP A 288 -6.59 19.00 6.87
CA ASP A 288 -5.83 18.37 7.96
C ASP A 288 -4.34 18.28 7.60
N PRO A 289 -3.41 18.11 8.56
CA PRO A 289 -2.03 17.75 8.25
C PRO A 289 -1.86 16.49 7.40
N SER A 290 -2.90 15.68 7.15
CA SER A 290 -2.88 14.63 6.13
C SER A 290 -2.58 15.20 4.74
N ARG A 291 -1.38 14.89 4.22
CA ARG A 291 -0.90 15.40 2.93
C ARG A 291 0.27 14.60 2.37
N TRP A 292 0.47 14.73 1.07
CA TRP A 292 1.78 14.52 0.45
C TRP A 292 2.52 15.86 0.34
N SER A 293 3.84 15.84 0.52
CA SER A 293 4.72 17.00 0.32
C SER A 293 5.91 16.61 -0.55
N GLY A 294 6.25 17.50 -1.49
CA GLY A 294 7.42 17.37 -2.35
C GLY A 294 8.22 18.67 -2.46
N ASP A 295 9.54 18.55 -2.52
CA ASP A 295 10.46 19.65 -2.81
C ASP A 295 10.60 19.93 -4.32
N LYS A 296 11.52 20.83 -4.70
CA LYS A 296 11.75 21.19 -6.09
C LYS A 296 12.09 20.00 -6.98
N ALA A 297 11.23 19.79 -7.98
CA ALA A 297 11.21 18.70 -8.96
C ALA A 297 10.70 17.34 -8.43
N ALA A 298 10.22 17.29 -7.18
CA ALA A 298 9.49 16.14 -6.68
C ALA A 298 8.19 15.96 -7.48
N HIS A 299 7.82 14.71 -7.73
CA HIS A 299 6.61 14.40 -8.48
C HIS A 299 6.02 13.06 -8.13
N VAL A 300 4.74 12.94 -8.43
CA VAL A 300 3.99 11.67 -8.43
C VAL A 300 3.49 11.41 -9.84
N ILE A 301 3.75 10.21 -10.35
CA ILE A 301 3.18 9.65 -11.58
C ILE A 301 2.07 8.71 -11.16
N PHE A 302 0.86 8.96 -11.64
CA PHE A 302 -0.31 8.10 -11.47
C PHE A 302 -0.53 7.30 -12.76
N ASP A 303 -0.65 5.98 -12.65
CA ASP A 303 -1.03 5.07 -13.75
C ASP A 303 -2.50 4.68 -13.57
N PHE A 304 -3.34 4.96 -14.57
CA PHE A 304 -4.76 4.59 -14.57
C PHE A 304 -5.02 3.18 -15.09
N GLY A 305 -3.97 2.42 -15.43
CA GLY A 305 -4.03 1.05 -15.95
C GLY A 305 -4.45 0.94 -17.42
N SER A 306 -5.17 1.94 -17.93
CA SER A 306 -5.61 2.07 -19.32
C SER A 306 -5.71 3.55 -19.70
N ALA A 307 -5.92 3.84 -20.99
CA ALA A 307 -6.11 5.21 -21.44
C ALA A 307 -7.45 5.78 -20.93
N ILE A 308 -7.39 6.97 -20.35
CA ILE A 308 -8.50 7.82 -19.90
C ILE A 308 -8.60 9.07 -20.78
N GLN A 309 -9.73 9.77 -20.72
CA GLN A 309 -9.90 11.13 -21.24
C GLN A 309 -9.94 12.10 -20.06
N LEU A 310 -8.81 12.70 -19.71
CA LEU A 310 -8.71 13.60 -18.57
C LEU A 310 -9.32 14.96 -18.93
N GLU A 311 -10.36 15.36 -18.20
CA GLU A 311 -11.06 16.64 -18.40
C GLU A 311 -10.70 17.67 -17.33
N ARG A 312 -10.47 17.21 -16.09
CA ARG A 312 -10.20 18.09 -14.96
C ARG A 312 -9.32 17.42 -13.90
N LEU A 313 -8.48 18.22 -13.27
CA LEU A 313 -7.74 17.88 -12.05
C LEU A 313 -8.02 18.96 -11.00
N ASP A 314 -8.41 18.54 -9.81
CA ASP A 314 -8.50 19.42 -8.64
C ASP A 314 -7.35 19.10 -7.68
N ALA A 315 -6.66 20.13 -7.20
CA ALA A 315 -5.58 20.00 -6.23
C ALA A 315 -5.82 20.90 -5.02
N THR A 316 -6.09 20.28 -3.87
CA THR A 316 -6.25 20.98 -2.61
C THR A 316 -4.91 21.09 -1.90
N VAL A 317 -4.56 22.31 -1.49
CA VAL A 317 -3.22 22.61 -0.99
C VAL A 317 -3.16 22.68 0.54
N PHE A 318 -2.01 22.30 1.08
CA PHE A 318 -1.61 22.59 2.45
C PHE A 318 -0.41 23.54 2.42
N ASN A 319 -0.60 24.74 2.94
CA ASN A 319 0.28 25.89 2.89
C ASN A 319 0.83 26.29 4.28
N TRP A 320 0.77 25.40 5.28
CA TRP A 320 1.34 25.61 6.62
C TRP A 320 0.79 26.87 7.32
N GLY A 321 -0.51 27.14 7.17
CA GLY A 321 -1.15 28.34 7.71
C GLY A 321 -0.74 29.65 7.03
N GLN A 322 -0.03 29.59 5.89
CA GLN A 322 0.34 30.77 5.09
C GLN A 322 -0.63 30.97 3.91
N THR A 323 -0.79 32.22 3.48
CA THR A 323 -1.28 32.51 2.12
C THR A 323 -0.10 32.58 1.18
N ARG A 324 -0.03 31.70 0.19
CA ARG A 324 1.12 31.58 -0.73
C ARG A 324 0.72 31.01 -2.07
N SER A 325 1.54 31.24 -3.09
CA SER A 325 1.41 30.66 -4.42
C SER A 325 2.16 29.33 -4.50
N ASN A 326 1.65 28.36 -5.27
CA ASN A 326 2.33 27.09 -5.49
C ASN A 326 2.77 26.94 -6.95
N LYS A 327 4.05 26.58 -7.17
CA LYS A 327 4.59 26.33 -8.50
C LYS A 327 4.53 24.84 -8.80
N LEU A 328 3.78 24.45 -9.83
CA LEU A 328 3.59 23.06 -10.20
C LEU A 328 3.49 22.87 -11.72
N MET A 329 3.57 21.61 -12.15
CA MET A 329 3.45 21.19 -13.52
C MET A 329 2.65 19.89 -13.59
N ILE A 330 1.73 19.81 -14.56
CA ILE A 330 0.91 18.64 -14.84
C ILE A 330 1.28 18.16 -16.23
N SER A 331 1.76 16.92 -16.35
CA SER A 331 2.12 16.30 -17.62
C SER A 331 1.34 15.00 -17.81
N VAL A 332 1.05 14.64 -19.05
CA VAL A 332 0.39 13.39 -19.39
C VAL A 332 1.26 12.50 -20.27
N SER A 333 0.99 11.20 -20.28
CA SER A 333 1.68 10.23 -21.13
C SER A 333 0.80 9.01 -21.44
N GLN A 334 1.03 8.37 -22.58
CA GLN A 334 0.41 7.09 -22.94
C GLN A 334 1.26 5.89 -22.52
N ASP A 335 2.59 6.03 -22.52
CA ASP A 335 3.55 4.94 -22.30
C ASP A 335 4.31 5.06 -20.95
N GLY A 336 4.26 6.23 -20.32
CA GLY A 336 4.99 6.57 -19.09
C GLY A 336 6.42 7.04 -19.34
N ASP A 337 6.86 7.12 -20.60
CA ASP A 337 8.22 7.47 -21.02
C ASP A 337 8.25 8.78 -21.81
N ALA A 338 7.34 8.97 -22.77
CA ALA A 338 7.15 10.20 -23.51
C ALA A 338 6.08 11.06 -22.85
N TRP A 339 6.44 12.28 -22.43
CA TRP A 339 5.58 13.15 -21.63
C TRP A 339 5.22 14.43 -22.38
N THR A 340 3.95 14.80 -22.35
CA THR A 340 3.44 16.09 -22.84
C THR A 340 3.03 16.96 -21.66
N ASN A 341 3.56 18.18 -21.58
CA ASN A 341 3.16 19.14 -20.55
C ASN A 341 1.81 19.76 -20.91
N VAL A 342 0.82 19.67 -20.02
CA VAL A 342 -0.52 20.27 -20.21
C VAL A 342 -0.74 21.51 -19.35
N TYR A 343 0.07 21.66 -18.29
CA TYR A 343 0.11 22.86 -17.46
C TYR A 343 1.47 22.98 -16.77
N GLY A 344 2.02 24.18 -16.72
CA GLY A 344 3.16 24.51 -15.87
C GLY A 344 3.11 25.98 -15.49
N GLY A 345 2.87 26.26 -14.22
CA GLY A 345 2.59 27.63 -13.77
C GLY A 345 2.69 27.82 -12.27
N VAL A 346 2.35 29.03 -11.85
CA VAL A 346 2.26 29.46 -10.45
C VAL A 346 0.78 29.73 -10.17
N THR A 347 0.23 29.09 -9.14
CA THR A 347 -1.17 29.30 -8.74
C THR A 347 -1.36 30.66 -8.10
N ALA A 348 -2.62 31.10 -7.97
CA ALA A 348 -2.92 32.30 -7.20
C ALA A 348 -2.59 32.06 -5.71
N PRO A 349 -2.18 33.10 -4.95
CA PRO A 349 -1.96 32.96 -3.53
C PRO A 349 -3.22 32.49 -2.79
N SER A 350 -3.10 31.42 -2.01
CA SER A 350 -4.22 30.82 -1.28
C SER A 350 -3.78 30.24 0.07
N GLY A 351 -4.74 29.98 0.97
CA GLY A 351 -4.51 29.35 2.28
C GLY A 351 -4.72 27.84 2.28
N ASP A 352 -4.58 27.22 3.45
CA ASP A 352 -4.83 25.78 3.65
C ASP A 352 -6.26 25.39 3.25
N GLY A 353 -6.41 24.24 2.58
CA GLY A 353 -7.71 23.72 2.16
C GLY A 353 -8.29 24.38 0.90
N HIS A 354 -7.58 25.33 0.28
CA HIS A 354 -7.97 25.85 -1.02
C HIS A 354 -7.75 24.81 -2.12
N THR A 355 -8.69 24.71 -3.06
CA THR A 355 -8.60 23.83 -4.22
C THR A 355 -8.32 24.63 -5.48
N ASP A 356 -7.14 24.40 -6.07
CA ASP A 356 -6.81 24.85 -7.42
C ASP A 356 -7.43 23.89 -8.45
N THR A 357 -8.26 24.40 -9.35
CA THR A 357 -8.92 23.61 -10.41
C THR A 357 -8.26 23.82 -11.76
N PHE A 358 -7.84 22.73 -12.40
CA PHE A 358 -7.24 22.69 -13.73
C PHE A 358 -8.20 22.00 -14.70
N ASN A 359 -8.82 22.75 -15.60
CA ASN A 359 -9.63 22.20 -16.68
C ASN A 359 -8.78 22.05 -17.94
N PHE A 360 -8.88 20.92 -18.61
CA PHE A 360 -8.14 20.61 -19.82
C PHE A 360 -9.11 20.47 -21.00
N PRO A 361 -8.73 20.83 -22.23
CA PRO A 361 -9.36 20.23 -23.39
C PRO A 361 -9.12 18.72 -23.32
N SER A 362 -10.16 17.89 -23.37
CA SER A 362 -10.11 16.42 -23.30
C SER A 362 -8.78 15.82 -23.75
N VAL A 363 -7.98 15.35 -22.79
CA VAL A 363 -6.62 14.82 -23.03
C VAL A 363 -6.63 13.31 -22.86
N SER A 364 -6.33 12.58 -23.94
CA SER A 364 -6.13 11.15 -23.85
C SER A 364 -4.78 10.82 -23.19
N ALA A 365 -4.79 10.08 -22.09
CA ALA A 365 -3.58 9.68 -21.37
C ALA A 365 -3.81 8.39 -20.57
N ARG A 366 -2.77 7.58 -20.35
CA ARG A 366 -2.80 6.51 -19.33
C ARG A 366 -2.14 6.95 -18.03
N TYR A 367 -1.15 7.84 -18.13
CA TYR A 367 -0.35 8.31 -17.03
C TYR A 367 -0.51 9.82 -16.86
N VAL A 368 -0.64 10.26 -15.61
CA VAL A 368 -0.64 11.68 -15.24
C VAL A 368 0.47 11.91 -14.22
N ARG A 369 1.32 12.91 -14.47
CA ARG A 369 2.39 13.32 -13.56
C ARG A 369 2.07 14.69 -13.00
N VAL A 370 2.03 14.78 -11.67
CA VAL A 370 1.96 16.04 -10.93
C VAL A 370 3.32 16.30 -10.31
N ALA A 371 3.98 17.37 -10.74
CA ALA A 371 5.31 17.77 -10.29
C ALA A 371 5.29 19.14 -9.63
N VAL A 372 6.10 19.33 -8.60
CA VAL A 372 6.13 20.56 -7.82
C VAL A 372 7.50 21.22 -7.81
N PHE A 373 7.52 22.55 -7.68
CA PHE A 373 8.71 23.39 -7.84
C PHE A 373 8.82 24.49 -6.77
N GLY A 374 8.21 24.24 -5.61
CA GLY A 374 8.19 25.15 -4.48
C GLY A 374 7.19 26.31 -4.65
N SER A 375 7.42 27.37 -3.89
CA SER A 375 6.61 28.58 -3.86
C SER A 375 7.53 29.80 -4.06
N PRO A 376 7.17 30.74 -4.96
CA PRO A 376 7.99 31.94 -5.20
C PRO A 376 7.85 33.00 -4.12
N ASP A 377 6.80 32.95 -3.31
CA ASP A 377 6.39 33.99 -2.35
C ASP A 377 6.29 33.48 -0.90
N ALA A 378 6.42 32.17 -0.66
CA ALA A 378 6.43 31.61 0.69
C ALA A 378 7.68 32.00 1.50
N THR A 379 7.48 32.19 2.80
CA THR A 379 8.57 32.38 3.77
C THR A 379 8.82 31.11 4.59
N VAL A 380 7.83 30.23 4.74
CA VAL A 380 7.95 28.94 5.40
C VAL A 380 7.92 27.84 4.35
N ASN A 381 8.90 26.94 4.40
CA ASN A 381 9.07 25.83 3.46
C ASN A 381 8.95 26.24 1.98
N PRO A 382 9.74 27.24 1.51
CA PRO A 382 9.60 27.81 0.17
C PRO A 382 9.95 26.82 -0.95
N ASP A 383 10.73 25.78 -0.65
CA ASP A 383 11.08 24.76 -1.63
C ASP A 383 9.99 23.69 -1.80
N PHE A 384 8.99 23.66 -0.91
CA PHE A 384 7.97 22.60 -0.88
C PHE A 384 6.62 23.07 -1.40
N VAL A 385 5.89 22.13 -1.98
CA VAL A 385 4.44 22.20 -2.20
C VAL A 385 3.81 20.95 -1.57
N SER A 386 2.65 21.12 -0.95
CA SER A 386 1.91 20.00 -0.38
C SER A 386 0.48 19.97 -0.89
N PHE A 387 0.00 18.77 -1.17
CA PHE A 387 -1.39 18.52 -1.51
C PHE A 387 -2.03 17.69 -0.41
N SER A 388 -3.14 18.19 0.13
CA SER A 388 -4.02 17.44 1.03
C SER A 388 -5.02 16.59 0.26
N GLU A 389 -5.44 17.03 -0.94
CA GLU A 389 -6.33 16.23 -1.79
C GLU A 389 -5.99 16.42 -3.27
N LEU A 390 -6.11 15.34 -4.04
CA LEU A 390 -6.08 15.35 -5.51
C LEU A 390 -7.29 14.59 -6.04
N LYS A 391 -7.97 15.17 -7.03
CA LYS A 391 -9.08 14.50 -7.72
C LYS A 391 -8.91 14.60 -9.23
N PHE A 392 -9.14 13.49 -9.93
CA PHE A 392 -9.06 13.40 -11.38
C PHE A 392 -10.45 13.11 -11.94
N PHE A 393 -10.82 13.79 -13.02
CA PHE A 393 -12.16 13.68 -13.58
C PHE A 393 -12.13 13.40 -15.08
N VAL A 394 -13.10 12.59 -15.50
CA VAL A 394 -13.45 12.31 -16.89
C VAL A 394 -14.91 12.70 -17.13
N GLU A 395 -15.31 12.90 -18.38
CA GLU A 395 -16.73 13.06 -18.74
C GLU A 395 -17.51 11.75 -18.49
N LYS A 396 -18.78 11.86 -18.06
CA LYS A 396 -19.64 10.72 -17.69
C LYS A 396 -20.03 9.79 -18.84
#